data_AF-A0AAQ4F8Y8-F1
#
_entry.id   AF-A0AAQ4F8Y8-F1
#
_cell.length_a   1.000
_cell.length_b   1.000
_cell.length_c   1.000
_cell.angle_alpha   90.00
_cell.angle_beta   90.00
_cell.angle_gamma   90.00
#
_symmetry.space_group_name_H-M   'P 1'
#
loop_
_entity.id
_entity.type
_entity.pdbx_description
1 polymer ?
#
loop_
_entity_poly.entity_id
_entity_poly.type
_entity_poly.pdbx_seq_one_letter_code
_entity_poly.pdbx_strand_id
1 'polypeptide(L)'
;MRHVLRMRGPKCWIVTILKPYPPSRSYPGKKVEADFYCQRMYRGKKTVRAQLNPSELARCKMICCYGREQNEQCYYHDLLDFMPCGREKICLRGVCQRKSFGWLSK
;
A
#
# COMPACT_ATOMS: atom_id res chain seq x y z
N MET A 1 12.27 15.47 -10.69
CA MET A 1 12.42 14.89 -12.07
C MET A 1 12.37 15.93 -13.20
N ARG A 2 12.53 17.24 -12.94
CA ARG A 2 12.32 18.28 -13.97
C ARG A 2 13.38 18.28 -15.09
N HIS A 3 14.63 17.97 -14.74
CA HIS A 3 15.75 17.96 -15.69
C HIS A 3 15.64 16.83 -16.73
N VAL A 4 15.34 15.61 -16.29
CA VAL A 4 15.18 14.43 -17.16
C VAL A 4 14.01 14.61 -18.12
N LEU A 5 12.88 15.15 -17.64
CA LEU A 5 11.77 15.52 -18.50
C LEU A 5 12.25 16.53 -19.55
N ARG A 6 12.82 17.68 -19.15
CA ARG A 6 13.28 18.67 -20.13
C ARG A 6 14.22 18.09 -21.19
N MET A 7 15.16 17.22 -20.81
CA MET A 7 16.09 16.59 -21.76
C MET A 7 15.43 15.57 -22.71
N ARG A 8 14.54 14.71 -22.22
CA ARG A 8 13.91 13.66 -23.06
C ARG A 8 12.87 14.21 -24.03
N GLY A 9 12.31 15.39 -23.75
CA GLY A 9 11.34 16.07 -24.61
C GLY A 9 9.93 15.43 -24.62
N PRO A 10 8.90 16.21 -24.97
CA PRO A 10 7.48 15.85 -24.80
C PRO A 10 7.06 14.53 -25.46
N LYS A 11 7.75 14.15 -26.54
CA LYS A 11 7.54 12.86 -27.22
C LYS A 11 7.66 11.65 -26.29
N CYS A 12 8.45 11.74 -25.20
CA CYS A 12 8.69 10.62 -24.30
C CYS A 12 7.59 10.42 -23.23
N TRP A 13 6.80 11.44 -22.89
CA TRP A 13 5.81 11.36 -21.81
C TRP A 13 4.38 11.75 -22.22
N ILE A 14 4.19 12.23 -23.46
CA ILE A 14 2.83 12.35 -24.02
C ILE A 14 2.27 10.93 -24.17
N VAL A 15 1.11 10.71 -23.55
CA VAL A 15 0.39 9.44 -23.60
C VAL A 15 -0.30 9.31 -24.96
N THR A 16 0.13 8.36 -25.78
CA THR A 16 -0.39 8.15 -27.16
C THR A 16 -1.38 6.98 -27.27
N ILE A 17 -1.69 6.31 -26.16
CA ILE A 17 -2.59 5.16 -26.16
C ILE A 17 -4.05 5.57 -26.48
N LEU A 18 -4.66 4.88 -27.44
CA LEU A 18 -6.04 5.15 -27.88
C LEU A 18 -7.10 4.57 -26.94
N LYS A 19 -6.78 3.47 -26.25
CA LYS A 19 -7.66 2.79 -25.29
C LYS A 19 -6.95 2.63 -23.94
N PRO A 20 -6.94 3.66 -23.09
CA PRO A 20 -6.33 3.56 -21.77
C PRO A 20 -7.13 2.59 -20.88
N TYR A 21 -6.43 1.82 -20.05
CA TYR A 21 -7.09 1.09 -18.98
C TYR A 21 -7.63 2.10 -17.96
N PRO A 22 -8.92 2.07 -17.60
CA PRO A 22 -9.48 3.03 -16.67
C PRO A 22 -8.79 2.87 -15.31
N PRO A 23 -8.28 3.96 -14.70
CA PRO A 23 -7.68 3.87 -13.38
C PRO A 23 -8.72 3.40 -12.37
N SER A 24 -8.32 2.49 -11.49
CA SER A 24 -9.14 2.09 -10.36
C SER A 24 -9.45 3.32 -9.50
N ARG A 25 -10.74 3.66 -9.35
CA ARG A 25 -11.20 4.72 -8.42
C ARG A 25 -11.05 4.35 -6.95
N SER A 26 -10.56 3.13 -6.66
CA SER A 26 -10.37 2.62 -5.31
C SER A 26 -8.88 2.50 -5.00
N TYR A 27 -8.51 2.99 -3.82
CA TYR A 27 -7.16 2.89 -3.27
C TYR A 27 -6.77 1.44 -2.98
N PRO A 28 -5.47 1.09 -3.09
CA PRO A 28 -5.02 -0.29 -2.90
C PRO A 28 -5.40 -0.88 -1.54
N GLY A 29 -5.31 -0.12 -0.44
CA GLY A 29 -5.65 -0.58 0.90
C GLY A 29 -7.15 -0.83 1.13
N LYS A 30 -8.02 -0.47 0.18
CA LYS A 30 -9.43 -0.93 0.17
C LYS A 30 -9.62 -2.29 -0.48
N LYS A 31 -8.68 -2.73 -1.32
CA LYS A 31 -8.79 -3.94 -2.14
C LYS A 31 -7.85 -5.06 -1.70
N VAL A 32 -6.76 -4.70 -1.04
CA VAL A 32 -5.66 -5.59 -0.65
C VAL A 32 -5.67 -5.66 0.86
N GLU A 33 -5.86 -6.87 1.40
CA GLU A 33 -5.72 -7.12 2.83
C GLU A 33 -4.25 -7.30 3.23
N ALA A 34 -3.92 -7.08 4.50
CA ALA A 34 -2.54 -7.10 4.99
C ALA A 34 -1.87 -8.48 4.78
N ASP A 35 -2.58 -9.57 5.09
CA ASP A 35 -2.07 -10.93 4.86
C ASP A 35 -1.80 -11.20 3.38
N PHE A 36 -2.74 -10.81 2.52
CA PHE A 36 -2.58 -10.96 1.08
C PHE A 36 -1.41 -10.12 0.53
N TYR A 37 -1.22 -8.90 1.05
CA TYR A 37 -0.04 -8.09 0.74
C TYR A 37 1.25 -8.83 1.12
N CYS A 38 1.36 -9.33 2.35
CA CYS A 38 2.55 -10.05 2.81
C CYS A 38 2.81 -11.31 1.97
N GLN A 39 1.77 -12.12 1.69
CA GLN A 39 1.87 -13.31 0.83
C GLN A 39 2.35 -12.97 -0.59
N ARG A 40 1.93 -11.81 -1.11
CA ARG A 40 2.35 -11.35 -2.44
C ARG A 40 3.78 -10.80 -2.45
N MET A 41 4.23 -10.17 -1.37
CA MET A 41 5.61 -9.70 -1.22
C MET A 41 6.60 -10.86 -1.04
N TYR A 42 6.22 -11.88 -0.27
CA TYR A 42 7.06 -13.04 0.03
C TYR A 42 6.58 -14.30 -0.69
N ARG A 43 6.32 -14.17 -2.00
CA ARG A 43 5.93 -15.30 -2.84
C ARG A 43 6.95 -16.45 -2.74
N GLY A 44 6.44 -17.66 -2.57
CA GLY A 44 7.26 -18.87 -2.42
C GLY A 44 7.68 -19.19 -0.98
N LYS A 45 7.45 -18.28 -0.01
CA LYS A 45 7.56 -18.62 1.41
C LYS A 45 6.25 -19.24 1.89
N LYS A 46 6.34 -20.36 2.62
CA LYS A 46 5.19 -20.95 3.32
C LYS A 46 4.91 -20.14 4.60
N THR A 47 3.69 -20.22 5.11
CA THR A 47 3.25 -19.61 6.40
C THR A 47 3.41 -18.09 6.51
N VAL A 48 3.37 -17.35 5.39
CA VAL A 48 3.43 -15.89 5.42
C VAL A 48 2.14 -15.31 6.01
N ARG A 49 2.30 -14.44 7.01
CA ARG A 49 1.22 -13.73 7.68
C ARG A 49 1.60 -12.29 8.01
N ALA A 50 0.60 -11.41 8.05
CA ALA A 50 0.71 -10.09 8.61
C ALA A 50 0.47 -10.14 10.12
N GLN A 51 1.34 -9.48 10.87
CA GLN A 51 1.13 -9.17 12.29
C GLN A 51 0.80 -7.69 12.41
N LEU A 52 -0.42 -7.42 12.88
CA LEU A 52 -0.96 -6.07 13.03
C LEU A 52 -0.96 -5.70 14.51
N ASN A 53 0.02 -4.90 14.93
CA ASN A 53 0.08 -4.40 16.30
C ASN A 53 -0.38 -2.93 16.35
N PRO A 54 -1.08 -2.49 17.42
CA PRO A 54 -1.65 -1.13 17.46
C PRO A 54 -0.63 0.00 17.30
N SER A 55 0.58 -0.17 17.86
CA SER A 55 1.65 0.83 17.83
C SER A 55 2.20 1.06 16.42
N GLU A 56 2.39 0.00 15.65
CA GLU A 56 2.84 0.05 14.25
C GLU A 56 1.70 0.50 13.32
N LEU A 57 0.48 0.03 13.55
CA LEU A 57 -0.70 0.49 12.82
C LEU A 57 -0.85 2.03 12.91
N ALA A 58 -0.66 2.60 14.10
CA ALA A 58 -0.72 4.05 14.30
C ALA A 58 0.34 4.83 13.48
N ARG A 59 1.44 4.17 13.13
CA ARG A 59 2.54 4.69 12.28
C ARG A 59 2.40 4.28 10.81
N CYS A 60 1.26 3.71 10.44
CA CYS A 60 1.01 3.15 9.11
C CYS A 60 2.01 2.07 8.70
N LYS A 61 2.37 1.20 9.65
CA LYS A 61 3.26 0.05 9.43
C LYS A 61 2.52 -1.26 9.73
N MET A 62 2.94 -2.31 9.05
CA MET A 62 2.59 -3.70 9.35
C MET A 62 3.86 -4.55 9.35
N ILE A 63 3.82 -5.69 10.01
CA ILE A 63 4.94 -6.64 10.03
C ILE A 63 4.53 -7.86 9.22
N CYS A 64 5.32 -8.24 8.22
CA CYS A 64 5.15 -9.49 7.51
C CYS A 64 6.12 -10.53 8.06
N CYS A 65 5.60 -11.64 8.56
CA CYS A 65 6.38 -12.72 9.13
C CYS A 65 6.17 -14.02 8.35
N TYR A 66 7.21 -14.85 8.25
CA TYR A 66 7.14 -16.19 7.68
C TYR A 66 8.18 -17.11 8.33
N GLY A 67 7.97 -18.42 8.25
CA GLY A 67 8.77 -19.41 8.97
C GLY A 67 7.98 -20.07 10.10
N ARG A 68 8.69 -20.70 11.05
CA ARG A 68 8.10 -21.41 12.20
C ARG A 68 8.73 -20.89 13.47
N GLU A 69 7.90 -20.44 14.42
CA GLU A 69 8.24 -20.07 15.81
C GLU A 69 9.69 -19.60 16.03
N GLN A 70 10.60 -20.51 16.39
CA GLN A 70 12.00 -20.19 16.73
C GLN A 70 12.84 -19.65 15.55
N ASN A 71 12.41 -19.88 14.31
CA ASN A 71 13.03 -19.41 13.08
C ASN A 71 12.07 -18.49 12.27
N GLU A 72 11.14 -17.79 12.94
CA GLU A 72 10.29 -16.80 12.28
C GLU A 72 11.14 -15.59 11.84
N GLN A 73 11.01 -15.22 10.57
CA GLN A 73 11.63 -14.02 10.01
C GLN A 73 10.54 -12.97 9.78
N CYS A 74 10.71 -11.79 10.37
CA CYS A 74 9.76 -10.70 10.34
C CYS A 74 10.36 -9.42 9.74
N TYR A 75 9.59 -8.72 8.92
CA TYR A 75 10.02 -7.49 8.24
C TYR A 75 8.92 -6.44 8.28
N TYR A 76 9.31 -5.19 8.49
CA TYR A 76 8.40 -4.05 8.48
C TYR A 76 8.04 -3.63 7.04
N HIS A 77 6.76 -3.33 6.83
CA HIS A 77 6.21 -2.81 5.59
C HIS A 77 5.27 -1.65 5.87
N ASP A 78 5.11 -0.78 4.88
CA ASP A 78 4.09 0.27 4.92
C ASP A 78 2.69 -0.31 4.72
N LEU A 79 1.74 0.18 5.52
CA LEU A 79 0.32 0.03 5.22
C LEU A 79 -0.01 0.77 3.93
N LEU A 80 -0.81 0.14 3.09
CA LEU A 80 -1.27 0.74 1.85
C LEU A 80 -2.23 1.90 2.13
N ASP A 81 -2.27 2.86 1.21
CA ASP A 81 -3.26 3.94 1.29
C ASP A 81 -4.67 3.37 1.37
N PHE A 82 -5.45 3.92 2.29
CA PHE A 82 -6.79 3.52 2.75
C PHE A 82 -6.90 2.20 3.52
N MET A 83 -5.79 1.56 3.89
CA MET A 83 -5.82 0.41 4.79
C MET A 83 -6.17 0.89 6.22
N PRO A 84 -6.97 0.13 6.99
CA PRO A 84 -7.37 0.54 8.33
C PRO A 84 -6.18 0.54 9.30
N CYS A 85 -6.07 1.59 10.10
CA CYS A 85 -5.04 1.72 11.16
C CYS A 85 -5.65 1.91 12.55
N GLY A 86 -6.97 1.85 12.67
CA GLY A 86 -7.72 1.99 13.90
C GLY A 86 -9.21 2.19 13.63
N ARG A 87 -10.01 2.33 14.68
CA ARG A 87 -11.45 2.58 14.55
C ARG A 87 -11.70 3.88 13.78
N GLU A 88 -12.37 3.76 12.64
CA GLU A 88 -12.69 4.87 11.71
C GLU A 88 -11.46 5.65 11.21
N LYS A 89 -10.27 5.04 11.29
CA LYS A 89 -9.02 5.61 10.83
C LYS A 89 -8.41 4.78 9.72
N ILE A 90 -7.80 5.47 8.77
CA ILE A 90 -7.12 4.89 7.61
C ILE A 90 -5.74 5.49 7.46
N CYS A 91 -4.84 4.73 6.85
CA CYS A 91 -3.56 5.23 6.40
C CYS A 91 -3.71 6.01 5.11
N LEU A 92 -3.13 7.20 5.03
CA LEU A 92 -3.02 7.94 3.78
C LEU A 92 -1.69 8.67 3.78
N ARG A 93 -0.86 8.40 2.77
CA ARG A 93 0.49 8.99 2.65
C ARG A 93 1.34 8.79 3.92
N GLY A 94 1.24 7.60 4.51
CA GLY A 94 2.01 7.21 5.70
C GLY A 94 1.50 7.78 7.03
N VAL A 95 0.33 8.44 7.06
CA VAL A 95 -0.25 9.00 8.29
C VAL A 95 -1.56 8.30 8.62
N CYS A 96 -1.70 7.84 9.87
CA CYS A 96 -2.95 7.27 10.37
C CYS A 96 -3.89 8.40 10.79
N GLN A 97 -4.96 8.59 10.03
CA GLN A 97 -5.89 9.70 10.24
C GLN A 97 -7.34 9.24 10.13
N ARG A 98 -8.26 10.04 10.67
CA ARG A 98 -9.69 9.77 10.52
C ARG A 98 -10.06 9.76 9.04
N LYS A 99 -10.92 8.82 8.67
CA LYS A 99 -11.50 8.77 7.32
C LYS A 99 -12.38 10.00 7.13
N SER A 100 -11.82 11.09 6.61
CA SER A 100 -12.60 12.29 6.33
C SER A 100 -13.60 11.99 5.21
N PHE A 101 -14.88 12.20 5.51
CA PHE A 101 -16.02 11.95 4.62
C PHE A 101 -16.04 12.86 3.37
N GLY A 102 -15.11 13.82 3.24
CA GLY A 102 -15.10 14.84 2.19
C GLY A 102 -14.56 14.42 0.81
N TRP A 103 -14.09 13.17 0.64
CA TRP A 103 -13.50 12.69 -0.63
C TRP A 103 -14.38 11.69 -1.40
N LEU A 104 -15.63 11.49 -0.98
CA LEU A 104 -16.58 10.55 -1.60
C LEU A 104 -17.70 11.25 -2.41
N SER A 105 -17.70 12.58 -2.52
CA SER A 105 -18.78 13.35 -3.15
C SER A 105 -18.38 14.18 -4.38
N LYS A 106 -17.44 13.70 -5.21
CA LYS A 106 -17.24 14.24 -6.58
C LYS A 106 -17.03 13.12 -7.59
#